data_AF-A0A937A8Z0-F1
#
_entry.id   AF-A0A937A8Z0-F1
#
_cell.length_a   1.000
_cell.length_b   1.000
_cell.length_c   1.000
_cell.angle_alpha   90.00
_cell.angle_beta   90.00
_cell.angle_gamma   90.00
#
_symmetry.space_group_name_H-M   'P 1'
#
loop_
_entity.id
_entity.type
_entity.pdbx_description
1 polymer ?
#
loop_
_entity_poly.entity_id
_entity_poly.type
_entity_poly.pdbx_seq_one_letter_code
_entity_poly.pdbx_strand_id
1 'polypeptide(L)'
;MNAKRTRQAQRKLAREQDWSPQGLGLDPALYASALRYLFDRPVPQGQEQEWFWSLDEPAFEATPLEWTRIQACLFANAGRDLAAYNDEQVGMGLNYVMSNSVSNVAFAAIDPGVPEDEAMRMMAALPKVWETCLGPRLGDARSPIGSRSDRLYFVCYMWFDVWPTFWNVRHSPRWQQALWNVFAQMLSMPWRDVQVSALHGIGHHIEYLDKAAVDRRLAEFVRQLGPGDEELKNYALAAQSGCVQ
;
A
#
# COMPACT_ATOMS: atom_id res chain seq x y z
N MET A 1 -17.95 -21.66 -17.71
CA MET A 1 -16.55 -22.10 -17.97
C MET A 1 -15.52 -20.96 -18.10
N ASN A 2 -15.86 -19.68 -17.87
CA ASN A 2 -14.93 -18.55 -18.11
C ASN A 2 -14.12 -18.05 -16.89
N ALA A 3 -14.55 -18.28 -15.65
CA ALA A 3 -13.86 -17.73 -14.48
C ALA A 3 -12.46 -18.34 -14.19
N LYS A 4 -12.25 -19.61 -14.56
CA LYS A 4 -10.94 -20.30 -14.39
C LYS A 4 -9.88 -19.78 -15.36
N ARG A 5 -10.27 -19.44 -16.61
CA ARG A 5 -9.35 -18.90 -17.62
C ARG A 5 -8.87 -17.49 -17.28
N THR A 6 -9.73 -16.64 -16.71
CA THR A 6 -9.37 -15.27 -16.31
C THR A 6 -8.39 -15.25 -15.13
N ARG A 7 -8.62 -16.08 -14.10
CA ARG A 7 -7.67 -16.22 -12.97
C ARG A 7 -6.33 -16.81 -13.38
N GLN A 8 -6.32 -17.72 -14.36
CA GLN A 8 -5.08 -18.31 -14.89
C GLN A 8 -4.30 -17.31 -15.77
N ALA A 9 -4.99 -16.46 -16.53
CA ALA A 9 -4.38 -15.37 -17.29
C ALA A 9 -3.80 -14.26 -16.39
N GLN A 10 -4.54 -13.86 -15.34
CA GLN A 10 -4.05 -12.91 -14.33
C GLN A 10 -2.84 -13.46 -13.55
N ARG A 11 -2.87 -14.75 -13.18
CA ARG A 11 -1.71 -15.44 -12.58
C ARG A 11 -0.54 -15.62 -13.54
N LYS A 12 -0.77 -15.65 -14.85
CA LYS A 12 0.28 -15.78 -15.87
C LYS A 12 0.95 -14.43 -16.16
N LEU A 13 0.16 -13.35 -16.26
CA LEU A 13 0.68 -11.97 -16.34
C LEU A 13 1.52 -11.58 -15.10
N ALA A 14 1.06 -11.93 -13.90
CA ALA A 14 1.84 -11.73 -12.67
C ALA A 14 3.12 -12.60 -12.60
N ARG A 15 3.24 -13.64 -13.43
CA ARG A 15 4.42 -14.54 -13.51
C ARG A 15 5.41 -14.13 -14.60
N GLU A 16 5.08 -13.16 -15.45
CA GLU A 16 5.90 -12.72 -16.59
C GLU A 16 6.50 -11.32 -16.38
N GLN A 17 6.14 -10.61 -15.30
CA GLN A 17 6.62 -9.26 -15.04
C GLN A 17 7.91 -9.30 -14.20
N ASP A 18 9.00 -8.84 -14.81
CA ASP A 18 10.28 -8.65 -14.12
C ASP A 18 10.20 -7.40 -13.22
N TRP A 19 10.17 -7.63 -11.91
CA TRP A 19 10.13 -6.61 -10.87
C TRP A 19 11.52 -6.21 -10.36
N SER A 20 12.59 -6.63 -11.03
CA SER A 20 13.92 -6.09 -10.77
C SER A 20 14.00 -4.62 -11.21
N PRO A 21 14.96 -3.84 -10.68
CA PRO A 21 15.20 -2.48 -11.18
C PRO A 21 15.38 -2.46 -12.71
N GLN A 22 16.17 -3.38 -13.26
CA GLN A 22 16.40 -3.49 -14.71
C GLN A 22 15.10 -3.80 -15.48
N GLY A 23 14.28 -4.72 -14.99
CA GLY A 23 12.96 -5.04 -15.57
C GLY A 23 11.97 -3.88 -15.55
N LEU A 24 12.21 -2.90 -14.67
CA LEU A 24 11.46 -1.65 -14.57
C LEU A 24 12.12 -0.50 -15.34
N GLY A 25 13.28 -0.71 -15.97
CA GLY A 25 14.03 0.36 -16.63
C GLY A 25 14.60 1.38 -15.64
N LEU A 26 14.95 0.92 -14.43
CA LEU A 26 15.55 1.69 -13.35
C LEU A 26 17.00 1.25 -13.14
N ASP A 27 17.90 2.21 -12.94
CA ASP A 27 19.29 1.89 -12.56
C ASP A 27 19.30 1.20 -11.18
N PRO A 28 19.88 -0.02 -11.06
CA PRO A 28 20.02 -0.70 -9.77
C PRO A 28 20.76 0.12 -8.71
N ALA A 29 21.72 0.95 -9.11
CA ALA A 29 22.46 1.80 -8.18
C ALA A 29 21.58 2.94 -7.63
N LEU A 30 20.72 3.53 -8.47
CA LEU A 30 19.71 4.50 -8.06
C LEU A 30 18.71 3.86 -7.10
N TYR A 31 18.19 2.67 -7.43
CA TYR A 31 17.27 1.94 -6.56
C TYR A 31 17.88 1.62 -5.19
N ALA A 32 19.09 1.07 -5.16
CA ALA A 32 19.79 0.78 -3.91
C ALA A 32 20.04 2.04 -3.07
N SER A 33 20.29 3.18 -3.72
CA SER A 33 20.47 4.46 -3.04
C SER A 33 19.16 5.00 -2.49
N ALA A 34 18.05 4.83 -3.21
CA ALA A 34 16.72 5.16 -2.72
C ALA A 34 16.32 4.32 -1.49
N LEU A 35 16.64 3.01 -1.48
CA LEU A 35 16.38 2.16 -0.30
C LEU A 35 17.16 2.63 0.93
N ARG A 36 18.44 2.96 0.78
CA ARG A 36 19.23 3.53 1.88
C ARG A 36 18.66 4.87 2.35
N TYR A 37 18.31 5.75 1.41
CA TYR A 37 17.70 7.04 1.72
C TYR A 37 16.39 6.90 2.49
N LEU A 38 15.55 5.92 2.16
CA LEU A 38 14.25 5.73 2.81
C LEU A 38 14.37 5.02 4.17
N PHE A 39 15.23 3.99 4.26
CA PHE A 39 15.17 3.01 5.35
C PHE A 39 16.44 2.90 6.18
N ASP A 40 17.61 3.24 5.63
CA ASP A 40 18.89 3.25 6.37
C ASP A 40 19.06 4.59 7.11
N ARG A 41 18.12 4.83 8.02
CA ARG A 41 17.97 6.09 8.77
C ARG A 41 18.01 5.85 10.27
N PRO A 42 18.55 6.79 11.05
CA PRO A 42 18.50 6.70 12.50
C PRO A 42 17.04 6.74 12.99
N VAL A 43 16.73 5.92 13.99
CA VAL A 43 15.43 5.95 14.68
C VAL A 43 15.53 6.99 15.80
N PRO A 44 14.67 8.01 15.84
CA PRO A 44 14.72 9.05 16.85
C PRO A 44 14.58 8.50 18.27
N GLN A 45 15.38 9.02 19.20
CA GLN A 45 15.26 8.70 20.62
C GLN A 45 14.77 9.91 21.43
N GLY A 46 13.89 9.66 22.41
CA GLY A 46 13.40 10.70 23.31
C GLY A 46 12.60 11.80 22.60
N GLN A 47 13.16 13.01 22.52
CA GLN A 47 12.53 14.18 21.88
C GLN A 47 13.06 14.47 20.47
N GLU A 48 13.89 13.59 19.91
CA GLU A 48 14.36 13.72 18.54
C GLU A 48 13.20 13.59 17.55
N GLN A 49 13.28 14.34 16.44
CA GLN A 49 12.32 14.27 15.36
C GLN A 49 12.73 13.23 14.31
N GLU A 50 11.76 12.72 13.56
CA GLU A 50 12.02 11.85 12.42
C GLU A 50 12.87 12.57 11.36
N TRP A 51 13.73 11.81 10.67
CA TRP A 51 14.75 12.37 9.77
C TRP A 51 14.17 13.28 8.69
N PHE A 52 12.99 12.97 8.18
CA PHE A 52 12.34 13.77 7.12
C PHE A 52 11.79 15.12 7.59
N TRP A 53 11.79 15.40 8.90
CA TRP A 53 11.51 16.74 9.44
C TRP A 53 12.77 17.58 9.63
N SER A 54 13.95 17.00 9.42
CA SER A 54 15.21 17.73 9.50
C SER A 54 15.37 18.65 8.29
N LEU A 55 15.68 19.93 8.55
CA LEU A 55 15.99 20.91 7.50
C LEU A 55 17.35 20.67 6.84
N ASP A 56 18.23 19.91 7.51
CA ASP A 56 19.60 19.64 7.05
C ASP A 56 19.70 18.37 6.19
N GLU A 57 18.61 17.60 6.08
CA GLU A 57 18.60 16.38 5.29
C GLU A 57 18.44 16.70 3.79
N PRO A 58 19.42 16.34 2.94
CA PRO A 58 19.31 16.58 1.52
C PRO A 58 18.19 15.74 0.92
N ALA A 59 17.39 16.36 0.05
CA ALA A 59 16.39 15.64 -0.71
C ALA A 59 17.04 14.58 -1.63
N PHE A 60 16.38 13.44 -1.76
CA PHE A 60 16.77 12.45 -2.77
C PHE A 60 16.26 12.88 -4.15
N GLU A 61 17.19 13.17 -5.05
CA GLU A 61 16.88 13.58 -6.41
C GLU A 61 16.53 12.36 -7.28
N ALA A 62 15.26 12.30 -7.69
CA ALA A 62 14.76 11.38 -8.70
C ALA A 62 13.54 12.01 -9.39
N THR A 63 13.40 11.76 -10.69
CA THR A 63 12.24 12.20 -11.47
C THR A 63 10.96 11.50 -11.00
N PRO A 64 9.76 12.03 -11.31
CA PRO A 64 8.50 11.34 -11.02
C PRO A 64 8.42 9.92 -11.62
N LEU A 65 8.98 9.71 -12.82
CA LEU A 65 9.05 8.39 -13.44
C LEU A 65 9.97 7.45 -12.67
N GLU A 66 11.15 7.92 -12.25
CA GLU A 66 12.06 7.12 -11.43
C GLU A 66 11.43 6.79 -10.07
N TRP A 67 10.79 7.75 -9.40
CA TRP A 67 10.06 7.48 -8.15
C TRP A 67 8.91 6.49 -8.33
N THR A 68 8.19 6.54 -9.44
CA THR A 68 7.14 5.56 -9.76
C THR A 68 7.73 4.16 -9.94
N ARG A 69 8.87 4.04 -10.62
CA ARG A 69 9.59 2.77 -10.80
C ARG A 69 10.22 2.26 -9.50
N ILE A 70 10.78 3.15 -8.68
CA ILE A 70 11.29 2.84 -7.33
C ILE A 70 10.15 2.26 -6.49
N GLN A 71 8.99 2.92 -6.47
CA GLN A 71 7.80 2.43 -5.76
C GLN A 71 7.34 1.06 -6.29
N ALA A 72 7.24 0.88 -7.61
CA ALA A 72 6.87 -0.41 -8.19
C ALA A 72 7.85 -1.54 -7.79
N CYS A 73 9.16 -1.28 -7.86
CA CYS A 73 10.20 -2.24 -7.46
C CYS A 73 10.12 -2.54 -5.96
N LEU A 74 10.04 -1.50 -5.13
CA LEU A 74 9.93 -1.59 -3.68
C LEU A 74 8.70 -2.38 -3.27
N PHE A 75 7.53 -2.06 -3.81
CA PHE A 75 6.29 -2.72 -3.44
C PHE A 75 6.33 -4.20 -3.79
N ALA A 76 6.78 -4.54 -5.00
CA ALA A 76 6.86 -5.93 -5.45
C ALA A 76 7.85 -6.78 -4.65
N ASN A 77 8.90 -6.17 -4.10
CA ASN A 77 9.99 -6.86 -3.41
C ASN A 77 10.07 -6.52 -1.91
N ALA A 78 9.04 -5.88 -1.33
CA ALA A 78 9.09 -5.28 0.00
C ALA A 78 9.59 -6.25 1.09
N GLY A 79 9.08 -7.48 1.11
CA GLY A 79 9.52 -8.49 2.08
C GLY A 79 11.01 -8.84 2.01
N ARG A 80 11.61 -8.81 0.81
CA ARG A 80 13.06 -9.05 0.62
C ARG A 80 13.87 -7.81 0.93
N ASP A 81 13.52 -6.70 0.31
CA ASP A 81 14.33 -5.49 0.33
C ASP A 81 14.30 -4.81 1.70
N LEU A 82 13.21 -5.01 2.46
CA LEU A 82 13.07 -4.41 3.78
C LEU A 82 13.53 -5.31 4.93
N ALA A 83 13.88 -6.57 4.66
CA ALA A 83 14.19 -7.58 5.69
C ALA A 83 15.31 -7.17 6.66
N ALA A 84 16.26 -6.35 6.20
CA ALA A 84 17.39 -5.90 7.01
C ALA A 84 17.06 -4.75 7.97
N TYR A 85 15.91 -4.06 7.79
CA TYR A 85 15.51 -2.90 8.58
C TYR A 85 14.50 -3.29 9.67
N ASN A 86 14.62 -2.65 10.83
CA ASN A 86 13.67 -2.82 11.92
C ASN A 86 12.32 -2.15 11.61
N ASP A 87 11.29 -2.45 12.41
CA ASP A 87 9.92 -1.98 12.15
C ASP A 87 9.78 -0.46 12.25
N GLU A 88 10.58 0.22 13.08
CA GLU A 88 10.60 1.68 13.17
C GLU A 88 11.16 2.31 11.88
N GLN A 89 12.28 1.79 11.38
CA GLN A 89 12.87 2.22 10.11
C GLN A 89 11.93 1.99 8.92
N VAL A 90 11.30 0.80 8.86
CA VAL A 90 10.33 0.48 7.83
C VAL A 90 9.11 1.40 7.91
N GLY A 91 8.57 1.61 9.11
CA GLY A 91 7.45 2.52 9.33
C GLY A 91 7.75 3.95 8.88
N MET A 92 8.91 4.51 9.25
CA MET A 92 9.31 5.85 8.81
C MET A 92 9.49 5.94 7.29
N GLY A 93 10.21 4.99 6.68
CA GLY A 93 10.47 5.02 5.25
C GLY A 93 9.20 4.86 4.41
N LEU A 94 8.27 3.98 4.83
CA LEU A 94 6.98 3.84 4.15
C LEU A 94 6.07 5.05 4.38
N ASN A 95 6.11 5.68 5.56
CA ASN A 95 5.38 6.93 5.80
C ASN A 95 5.85 8.03 4.85
N TYR A 96 7.16 8.14 4.61
CA TYR A 96 7.72 9.06 3.62
C TYR A 96 7.18 8.79 2.20
N VAL A 97 7.04 7.52 1.80
CA VAL A 97 6.51 7.15 0.48
C VAL A 97 5.02 7.49 0.33
N MET A 98 4.21 7.26 1.36
CA MET A 98 2.75 7.38 1.26
C MET A 98 2.20 8.76 1.63
N SER A 99 2.85 9.52 2.52
CA SER A 99 2.24 10.72 3.12
C SER A 99 2.63 12.00 2.38
N ASN A 100 1.62 12.74 1.90
CA ASN A 100 1.81 14.07 1.32
C ASN A 100 2.19 15.16 2.32
N SER A 101 2.03 14.89 3.62
CA SER A 101 2.45 15.80 4.68
C SER A 101 3.96 15.74 4.91
N VAL A 102 4.60 14.67 4.42
CA VAL A 102 6.02 14.38 4.63
C VAL A 102 6.83 14.52 3.34
N SER A 103 6.31 14.06 2.20
CA SER A 103 7.03 14.11 0.93
C SER A 103 6.13 14.25 -0.29
N ASN A 104 6.73 14.63 -1.42
CA ASN A 104 6.05 14.64 -2.70
C ASN A 104 6.08 13.28 -3.43
N VAL A 105 6.72 12.24 -2.87
CA VAL A 105 6.86 10.91 -3.51
C VAL A 105 5.50 10.30 -3.81
N ALA A 106 4.52 10.53 -2.94
CA ALA A 106 3.15 10.04 -3.14
C ALA A 106 2.47 10.62 -4.39
N PHE A 107 2.91 11.77 -4.90
CA PHE A 107 2.36 12.35 -6.13
C PHE A 107 3.04 11.85 -7.41
N ALA A 108 4.17 11.13 -7.31
CA ALA A 108 5.00 10.78 -8.46
C ALA A 108 4.23 10.03 -9.55
N ALA A 109 3.41 9.04 -9.18
CA ALA A 109 2.68 8.19 -10.13
C ALA A 109 1.54 8.88 -10.89
N ILE A 110 1.16 10.10 -10.48
CA ILE A 110 0.11 10.90 -11.12
C ILE A 110 0.66 12.19 -11.73
N ASP A 111 1.98 12.34 -11.75
CA ASP A 111 2.63 13.42 -12.46
C ASP A 111 2.36 13.29 -13.98
N PRO A 112 2.04 14.40 -14.69
CA PRO A 112 1.74 14.35 -16.13
C PRO A 112 2.85 13.77 -17.01
N GLY A 113 4.11 13.79 -16.55
CA GLY A 113 5.25 13.20 -17.23
C GLY A 113 5.38 11.68 -17.07
N VAL A 114 4.56 11.05 -16.23
CA VAL A 114 4.57 9.60 -16.01
C VAL A 114 3.54 8.91 -16.89
N PRO A 115 3.94 7.96 -17.76
CA PRO A 115 3.00 7.16 -18.52
C PRO A 115 2.06 6.38 -17.60
N GLU A 116 0.76 6.41 -17.88
CA GLU A 116 -0.26 5.74 -17.04
C GLU A 116 0.04 4.24 -16.85
N ASP A 117 0.62 3.59 -17.86
CA ASP A 117 1.03 2.17 -17.76
C ASP A 117 2.08 1.94 -16.66
N GLU A 118 3.02 2.86 -16.45
CA GLU A 118 4.02 2.74 -15.37
C GLU A 118 3.36 2.91 -13.99
N ALA A 119 2.41 3.84 -13.88
CA ALA A 119 1.60 3.99 -12.68
C ALA A 119 0.77 2.73 -12.38
N MET A 120 0.20 2.10 -13.41
CA MET A 120 -0.54 0.84 -13.24
C MET A 120 0.35 -0.34 -12.85
N ARG A 121 1.62 -0.36 -13.27
CA ARG A 121 2.59 -1.35 -12.77
C ARG A 121 2.84 -1.17 -11.28
N MET A 122 3.03 0.07 -10.83
CA MET A 122 3.14 0.38 -9.40
C MET A 122 1.87 -0.05 -8.64
N MET A 123 0.67 0.27 -9.13
CA MET A 123 -0.60 -0.17 -8.52
C MET A 123 -0.73 -1.69 -8.44
N ALA A 124 -0.27 -2.42 -9.46
CA ALA A 124 -0.28 -3.88 -9.47
C ALA A 124 0.68 -4.48 -8.44
N ALA A 125 1.80 -3.81 -8.16
CA ALA A 125 2.77 -4.21 -7.15
C ALA A 125 2.33 -3.87 -5.71
N LEU A 126 1.55 -2.80 -5.53
CA LEU A 126 1.17 -2.24 -4.23
C LEU A 126 0.68 -3.29 -3.18
N PRO A 127 -0.17 -4.29 -3.51
CA PRO A 127 -0.61 -5.29 -2.52
C PRO A 127 0.53 -6.10 -1.90
N LYS A 128 1.66 -6.25 -2.61
CA LYS A 128 2.84 -6.99 -2.12
C LYS A 128 3.47 -6.36 -0.90
N VAL A 129 3.28 -5.05 -0.65
CA VAL A 129 3.70 -4.40 0.60
C VAL A 129 3.02 -5.04 1.80
N TRP A 130 1.70 -5.22 1.75
CA TRP A 130 0.96 -5.88 2.82
C TRP A 130 1.25 -7.38 2.87
N GLU A 131 1.31 -8.04 1.71
CA GLU A 131 1.47 -9.50 1.66
C GLU A 131 2.83 -9.97 2.18
N THR A 132 3.90 -9.26 1.82
CA THR A 132 5.27 -9.73 2.05
C THR A 132 6.01 -8.97 3.14
N CYS A 133 5.51 -7.80 3.55
CA CYS A 133 6.15 -6.96 4.57
C CYS A 133 5.23 -6.68 5.77
N LEU A 134 4.17 -5.88 5.60
CA LEU A 134 3.37 -5.40 6.74
C LEU A 134 2.64 -6.53 7.47
N GLY A 135 1.95 -7.41 6.75
CA GLY A 135 1.21 -8.53 7.34
C GLY A 135 2.09 -9.43 8.21
N PRO A 136 3.17 -10.02 7.66
CA PRO A 136 4.09 -10.86 8.45
C PRO A 136 4.72 -10.17 9.67
N ARG A 137 5.02 -8.87 9.59
CA ARG A 137 5.65 -8.12 10.70
C ARG A 137 4.68 -7.74 11.80
N LEU A 138 3.46 -7.32 11.45
CA LEU A 138 2.42 -6.99 12.42
C LEU A 138 1.86 -8.23 13.12
N GLY A 139 1.95 -9.39 12.47
CA GLY A 139 1.56 -10.69 13.02
C GLY A 139 0.06 -10.83 13.29
N ASP A 140 -0.29 -11.79 14.14
CA ASP A 140 -1.67 -12.10 14.51
C ASP A 140 -2.08 -11.41 15.83
N ALA A 141 -1.40 -10.32 16.22
CA ALA A 141 -1.73 -9.59 17.43
C ALA A 141 -3.15 -9.01 17.32
N ARG A 142 -4.12 -9.65 17.98
CA ARG A 142 -5.48 -9.13 18.10
C ARG A 142 -5.49 -7.93 19.03
N SER A 143 -5.34 -6.76 18.45
CA SER A 143 -5.57 -5.48 19.13
C SER A 143 -6.88 -4.86 18.62
N PRO A 144 -7.60 -4.09 19.46
CA PRO A 144 -8.73 -3.29 19.00
C PRO A 144 -8.33 -2.40 17.81
N ILE A 145 -9.22 -2.23 16.84
CA ILE A 145 -8.97 -1.41 15.66
C ILE A 145 -8.67 0.04 16.11
N GLY A 146 -7.56 0.59 15.62
CA GLY A 146 -7.12 1.96 15.92
C GLY A 146 -6.42 2.15 17.26
N SER A 147 -6.18 1.09 18.04
CA SER A 147 -5.59 1.21 19.39
C SER A 147 -4.07 1.28 19.44
N ARG A 148 -3.39 0.93 18.35
CA ARG A 148 -1.92 0.85 18.28
C ARG A 148 -1.34 2.17 17.77
N SER A 149 -0.17 2.54 18.31
CA SER A 149 0.56 3.76 17.97
C SER A 149 1.97 3.50 17.42
N ASP A 150 2.35 2.24 17.21
CA ASP A 150 3.62 1.90 16.58
C ASP A 150 3.63 2.30 15.09
N ARG A 151 4.81 2.64 14.55
CA ARG A 151 4.95 3.22 13.21
C ARG A 151 4.49 2.28 12.12
N LEU A 152 4.77 1.00 12.27
CA LEU A 152 4.42 0.01 11.27
C LEU A 152 2.90 -0.19 11.19
N TYR A 153 2.23 -0.24 12.34
CA TYR A 153 0.77 -0.24 12.40
C TYR A 153 0.18 1.04 11.80
N PHE A 154 0.73 2.22 12.14
CA PHE A 154 0.29 3.50 11.59
C PHE A 154 0.31 3.47 10.05
N VAL A 155 1.43 3.04 9.45
CA VAL A 155 1.55 2.91 7.98
C VAL A 155 0.49 1.95 7.43
N CYS A 156 0.31 0.79 8.05
CA CYS A 156 -0.67 -0.18 7.59
C CYS A 156 -2.09 0.39 7.64
N TYR A 157 -2.46 1.07 8.73
CA TYR A 157 -3.80 1.59 8.96
C TYR A 157 -4.11 2.83 8.11
N MET A 158 -3.19 3.79 8.07
CA MET A 158 -3.42 5.13 7.52
C MET A 158 -3.11 5.27 6.03
N TRP A 159 -2.54 4.26 5.38
CA TRP A 159 -2.07 4.37 3.99
C TRP A 159 -3.10 5.04 3.09
N PHE A 160 -4.33 4.54 3.04
CA PHE A 160 -5.35 5.05 2.12
C PHE A 160 -6.06 6.32 2.58
N ASP A 161 -5.81 6.77 3.82
CA ASP A 161 -6.29 8.05 4.35
C ASP A 161 -5.34 9.18 3.95
N VAL A 162 -4.03 8.96 4.11
CA VAL A 162 -3.01 10.01 3.85
C VAL A 162 -2.43 9.98 2.43
N TRP A 163 -2.69 8.91 1.66
CA TRP A 163 -2.14 8.77 0.31
C TRP A 163 -2.94 9.56 -0.73
N PRO A 164 -2.43 10.71 -1.20
CA PRO A 164 -3.19 11.64 -2.03
C PRO A 164 -3.42 11.14 -3.46
N THR A 165 -2.68 10.10 -3.88
CA THR A 165 -2.55 9.69 -5.28
C THR A 165 -3.92 9.43 -5.89
N PHE A 166 -4.75 8.66 -5.20
CA PHE A 166 -6.07 8.31 -5.71
C PHE A 166 -7.01 9.51 -5.79
N TRP A 167 -6.99 10.41 -4.81
CA TRP A 167 -7.87 11.58 -4.80
C TRP A 167 -7.77 12.38 -6.10
N ASN A 168 -6.57 12.62 -6.61
CA ASN A 168 -6.37 13.42 -7.82
C ASN A 168 -6.80 12.71 -9.12
N VAL A 169 -6.89 11.37 -9.10
CA VAL A 169 -7.26 10.55 -10.27
C VAL A 169 -8.55 9.76 -10.06
N ARG A 170 -9.33 10.11 -9.03
CA ARG A 170 -10.57 9.44 -8.61
C ARG A 170 -11.64 9.33 -9.70
N HIS A 171 -11.54 10.16 -10.75
CA HIS A 171 -12.43 10.14 -11.91
C HIS A 171 -12.00 9.16 -13.02
N SER A 172 -10.79 8.61 -12.96
CA SER A 172 -10.30 7.65 -13.96
C SER A 172 -10.81 6.23 -13.64
N PRO A 173 -11.62 5.61 -14.53
CA PRO A 173 -12.09 4.23 -14.33
C PRO A 173 -10.95 3.22 -14.18
N ARG A 174 -9.82 3.48 -14.83
CA ARG A 174 -8.65 2.61 -14.77
C ARG A 174 -8.03 2.60 -13.37
N TRP A 175 -7.90 3.77 -12.76
CA TRP A 175 -7.43 3.92 -11.38
C TRP A 175 -8.43 3.39 -10.36
N GLN A 176 -9.74 3.62 -10.55
CA GLN A 176 -10.79 3.03 -9.71
C GLN A 176 -10.70 1.49 -9.71
N GLN A 177 -10.56 0.89 -10.89
CA GLN A 177 -10.42 -0.56 -11.03
C GLN A 177 -9.11 -1.07 -10.41
N ALA A 178 -8.00 -0.35 -10.58
CA ALA A 178 -6.72 -0.70 -9.98
C ALA A 178 -6.78 -0.65 -8.44
N LEU A 179 -7.35 0.41 -7.87
CA LEU A 179 -7.54 0.54 -6.43
C LEU A 179 -8.46 -0.56 -5.87
N TRP A 180 -9.58 -0.84 -6.55
CA TRP A 180 -10.44 -1.95 -6.15
C TRP A 180 -9.70 -3.30 -6.14
N ASN A 181 -8.86 -3.56 -7.14
CA ASN A 181 -8.06 -4.78 -7.20
C ASN A 181 -7.07 -4.88 -6.03
N VAL A 182 -6.54 -3.75 -5.54
CA VAL A 182 -5.68 -3.71 -4.34
C VAL A 182 -6.48 -4.14 -3.11
N PHE A 183 -7.61 -3.49 -2.85
CA PHE A 183 -8.46 -3.81 -1.68
C PHE A 183 -8.96 -5.27 -1.71
N ALA A 184 -9.41 -5.75 -2.87
CA ALA A 184 -9.90 -7.12 -3.00
C ALA A 184 -8.81 -8.17 -2.71
N GLN A 185 -7.55 -7.88 -3.09
CA GLN A 185 -6.41 -8.73 -2.76
C GLN A 185 -6.10 -8.69 -1.27
N MET A 186 -6.03 -7.50 -0.67
CA MET A 186 -5.77 -7.32 0.76
C MET A 186 -6.82 -8.02 1.65
N LEU A 187 -8.10 -7.90 1.31
CA LEU A 187 -9.18 -8.64 2.01
C LEU A 187 -9.06 -10.16 1.92
N SER A 188 -8.30 -10.67 0.95
CA SER A 188 -8.06 -12.11 0.78
C SER A 188 -6.84 -12.60 1.57
N MET A 189 -6.06 -11.69 2.18
CA MET A 189 -4.87 -12.03 2.95
C MET A 189 -5.25 -12.49 4.37
N PRO A 190 -4.43 -13.33 5.02
CA PRO A 190 -4.77 -13.91 6.33
C PRO A 190 -4.56 -12.96 7.52
N TRP A 191 -3.93 -11.80 7.32
CA TRP A 191 -3.60 -10.88 8.42
C TRP A 191 -4.72 -9.89 8.69
N ARG A 192 -5.15 -9.82 9.95
CA ARG A 192 -6.27 -8.96 10.38
C ARG A 192 -6.01 -7.48 10.10
N ASP A 193 -4.83 -6.96 10.46
CA ASP A 193 -4.52 -5.53 10.27
C ASP A 193 -4.47 -5.13 8.78
N VAL A 194 -4.11 -6.08 7.90
CA VAL A 194 -4.18 -5.89 6.45
C VAL A 194 -5.63 -5.82 5.97
N GLN A 195 -6.51 -6.67 6.51
CA GLN A 195 -7.94 -6.63 6.19
C GLN A 195 -8.58 -5.33 6.70
N VAL A 196 -8.22 -4.89 7.91
CA VAL A 196 -8.65 -3.59 8.48
C VAL A 196 -8.22 -2.44 7.57
N SER A 197 -6.96 -2.40 7.13
CA SER A 197 -6.45 -1.41 6.18
C SER A 197 -7.27 -1.38 4.88
N ALA A 198 -7.59 -2.56 4.33
CA ALA A 198 -8.41 -2.66 3.12
C ALA A 198 -9.83 -2.12 3.35
N LEU A 199 -10.46 -2.43 4.48
CA LEU A 199 -11.79 -1.95 4.84
C LEU A 199 -11.80 -0.43 5.06
N HIS A 200 -10.77 0.10 5.72
CA HIS A 200 -10.60 1.53 5.92
C HIS A 200 -10.49 2.25 4.57
N GLY A 201 -9.62 1.77 3.67
CA GLY A 201 -9.51 2.30 2.31
C GLY A 201 -10.82 2.19 1.51
N ILE A 202 -11.53 1.06 1.60
CA ILE A 202 -12.85 0.91 0.96
C ILE A 202 -13.82 1.98 1.47
N GLY A 203 -13.88 2.19 2.79
CA GLY A 203 -14.78 3.17 3.40
C GLY A 203 -14.56 4.58 2.88
N HIS A 204 -13.31 5.04 2.82
CA HIS A 204 -12.96 6.37 2.31
C HIS A 204 -13.24 6.55 0.81
N HIS A 205 -13.09 5.49 0.03
CA HIS A 205 -13.13 5.58 -1.43
C HIS A 205 -14.41 5.00 -2.06
N ILE A 206 -15.39 4.54 -1.25
CA ILE A 206 -16.56 3.77 -1.70
C ILE A 206 -17.36 4.46 -2.81
N GLU A 207 -17.46 5.78 -2.78
CA GLU A 207 -18.21 6.58 -3.75
C GLU A 207 -17.60 6.52 -5.18
N TYR A 208 -16.32 6.13 -5.30
CA TYR A 208 -15.60 6.02 -6.56
C TYR A 208 -15.45 4.57 -7.04
N LEU A 209 -15.93 3.58 -6.27
CA LEU A 209 -15.80 2.17 -6.59
C LEU A 209 -17.09 1.60 -7.21
N ASP A 210 -16.99 0.47 -7.91
CA ASP A 210 -18.18 -0.31 -8.29
C ASP A 210 -18.84 -0.87 -7.02
N LYS A 211 -19.85 -0.15 -6.54
CA LYS A 211 -20.59 -0.51 -5.33
C LYS A 211 -21.13 -1.93 -5.35
N ALA A 212 -21.62 -2.41 -6.50
CA ALA A 212 -22.16 -3.77 -6.59
C ALA A 212 -21.05 -4.82 -6.44
N ALA A 213 -19.85 -4.57 -6.95
CA ALA A 213 -18.69 -5.43 -6.74
C ALA A 213 -18.21 -5.41 -5.28
N VAL A 214 -18.16 -4.22 -4.67
CA VAL A 214 -17.79 -4.05 -3.25
C VAL A 214 -18.77 -4.79 -2.35
N ASP A 215 -20.07 -4.57 -2.50
CA ASP A 215 -21.11 -5.17 -1.66
C ASP A 215 -21.04 -6.71 -1.72
N ARG A 216 -20.89 -7.28 -2.93
CA ARG A 216 -20.72 -8.73 -3.10
C ARG A 216 -19.48 -9.27 -2.38
N ARG A 217 -18.34 -8.58 -2.51
CA ARG A 217 -17.08 -9.02 -1.92
C ARG A 217 -17.09 -8.91 -0.39
N LEU A 218 -17.65 -7.83 0.16
CA LEU A 218 -17.75 -7.65 1.60
C LEU A 218 -18.77 -8.62 2.23
N ALA A 219 -19.89 -8.91 1.56
CA ALA A 219 -20.81 -9.98 1.99
C ALA A 219 -20.17 -11.38 1.95
N GLU A 220 -19.27 -11.65 1.00
CA GLU A 220 -18.48 -12.88 1.00
C GLU A 220 -17.48 -12.90 2.16
N PHE A 221 -16.73 -11.81 2.35
CA PHE A 221 -15.76 -11.64 3.43
C PHE A 221 -16.39 -11.85 4.81
N VAL A 222 -17.49 -11.16 5.12
CA VAL A 222 -18.21 -11.30 6.40
C VAL A 222 -18.70 -12.74 6.65
N ARG A 223 -19.13 -13.46 5.60
CA ARG A 223 -19.52 -14.88 5.72
C ARG A 223 -18.32 -15.81 5.97
N GLN A 224 -17.12 -15.43 5.53
CA GLN A 224 -15.88 -16.17 5.77
C GLN A 224 -15.31 -15.89 7.16
N LEU A 225 -15.63 -14.74 7.76
CA LEU A 225 -15.28 -14.46 9.15
C LEU A 225 -16.01 -15.43 10.08
N GLY A 226 -15.25 -16.11 10.94
CA GLY A 226 -15.82 -16.94 11.99
C GLY A 226 -16.65 -16.13 13.00
N PRO A 227 -17.36 -16.81 13.92
CA PRO A 227 -18.16 -16.15 14.96
C PRO A 227 -17.34 -15.33 15.99
N GLY A 228 -16.01 -15.32 15.90
CA GLY A 228 -15.13 -14.76 16.93
C GLY A 228 -14.46 -13.41 16.61
N ASP A 229 -14.89 -12.68 15.57
CA ASP A 229 -14.36 -11.34 15.24
C ASP A 229 -15.47 -10.36 14.84
N GLU A 230 -16.35 -10.07 15.82
CA GLU A 230 -17.47 -9.15 15.63
C GLU A 230 -17.01 -7.72 15.34
N GLU A 231 -15.86 -7.30 15.88
CA GLU A 231 -15.30 -5.97 15.61
C GLU A 231 -14.98 -5.81 14.12
N LEU A 232 -14.32 -6.79 13.50
CA LEU A 232 -13.99 -6.75 12.08
C LEU A 232 -15.25 -6.86 11.19
N LYS A 233 -16.26 -7.62 11.60
CA LYS A 233 -17.56 -7.65 10.91
C LYS A 233 -18.24 -6.29 10.93
N ASN A 234 -18.31 -5.66 12.10
CA ASN A 234 -18.88 -4.32 12.26
C ASN A 234 -18.12 -3.31 11.42
N TYR A 235 -16.79 -3.38 11.40
CA TYR A 235 -15.95 -2.52 10.57
C TYR A 235 -16.20 -2.71 9.08
N ALA A 236 -16.42 -3.96 8.62
CA ALA A 236 -16.76 -4.24 7.23
C ALA A 236 -18.14 -3.68 6.83
N LEU A 237 -19.13 -3.75 7.73
CA LEU A 237 -20.44 -3.14 7.52
C LEU A 237 -20.37 -1.61 7.51
N ALA A 238 -19.51 -1.03 8.35
CA ALA A 238 -19.27 0.40 8.38
C ALA A 238 -18.61 0.89 7.07
N ALA A 239 -17.60 0.15 6.57
CA ALA A 239 -16.95 0.42 5.29
C ALA A 239 -17.93 0.38 4.10
N GLN A 240 -18.93 -0.52 4.09
CA GLN A 240 -19.97 -0.56 3.05
C GLN A 240 -20.79 0.74 2.96
N SER A 241 -20.88 1.47 4.07
CA SER A 241 -21.63 2.72 4.19
C SER A 241 -20.73 3.96 4.09
N GLY A 242 -19.42 3.79 3.89
CA GLY A 242 -18.44 4.88 3.94
C GLY A 242 -18.24 5.47 5.34
N CYS A 243 -18.60 4.75 6.40
CA CYS A 243 -18.56 5.22 7.78
C CYS A 243 -17.37 4.63 8.55
N VAL A 244 -16.15 4.84 8.04
CA VAL A 244 -14.92 4.45 8.74
C VAL A 244 -14.32 5.66 9.46
N GLN A 245 -13.60 5.39 10.56
CA GLN A 245 -12.82 6.37 11.31
C GLN A 245 -11.37 5.88 11.40
#